data_AF-A0A291TIE4-F1
#
_entry.id   AF-A0A291TIE4-F1
#
_cell.length_a   1.000
_cell.length_b   1.000
_cell.length_c   1.000
_cell.angle_alpha   90.00
_cell.angle_beta   90.00
_cell.angle_gamma   90.00
#
_symmetry.space_group_name_H-M   'P 1'
#
loop_
_entity.id
_entity.type
_entity.pdbx_description
1 polymer ?
#
loop_
_entity_poly.entity_id
_entity_poly.type
_entity_poly.pdbx_seq_one_letter_code
_entity_poly.pdbx_strand_id
1 'polypeptide(L)'
;MKTKIGKTEIQLAIFAEALERLIKGEGKHVVTGTKLSMAQLAKESGVGSGTIYYKPYYEFRVRAIELMAEYNSGLNVKHGGVVSNKVELQTLRDDRDKEKRLKEEYRDTCGELRTQVKRLCAERGAVEHALYEATIRIAELEQSFEKITGKHLDEYFSGNNEQVVLLPRNLQLIK
;
A
#
# COMPACT_ATOMS: atom_id res chain seq x y z
N MET A 1 -33.59 -45.90 -29.40
CA MET A 1 -34.38 -45.72 -28.16
C MET A 1 -33.58 -44.84 -27.21
N LYS A 2 -34.04 -43.63 -26.88
CA LYS A 2 -33.36 -42.75 -25.91
C LYS A 2 -33.74 -43.21 -24.51
N THR A 3 -32.85 -43.93 -23.84
CA THR A 3 -32.98 -44.31 -22.43
C THR A 3 -33.03 -43.02 -21.61
N LYS A 4 -34.16 -42.73 -20.95
CA LYS A 4 -34.24 -41.59 -20.03
C LYS A 4 -33.37 -41.92 -18.82
N ILE A 5 -32.20 -41.28 -18.73
CA ILE A 5 -31.28 -41.41 -17.60
C ILE A 5 -32.02 -40.96 -16.33
N GLY A 6 -31.98 -41.80 -15.30
CA GLY A 6 -32.62 -41.50 -14.03
C GLY A 6 -31.93 -40.35 -13.30
N LYS A 7 -32.69 -39.54 -12.54
CA LYS A 7 -32.10 -38.46 -11.72
C LYS A 7 -31.01 -38.96 -10.76
N THR A 8 -31.14 -40.20 -10.30
CA THR A 8 -30.17 -40.89 -9.44
C THR A 8 -28.84 -41.16 -10.16
N GLU A 9 -28.89 -41.57 -11.42
CA GLU A 9 -27.71 -41.86 -12.25
C GLU A 9 -26.93 -40.59 -12.57
N ILE A 10 -27.64 -39.48 -12.84
CA ILE A 10 -27.02 -38.16 -13.04
C ILE A 10 -26.24 -37.73 -11.79
N GLN A 11 -26.85 -37.90 -10.60
CA GLN A 11 -26.19 -37.54 -9.34
C GLN A 11 -24.98 -38.44 -9.04
N LEU A 12 -25.06 -39.73 -9.36
CA LEU A 12 -23.91 -40.64 -9.26
C LEU A 12 -22.75 -40.21 -10.15
N ALA A 13 -23.03 -39.79 -11.39
CA ALA A 13 -22.00 -39.29 -12.30
C ALA A 13 -21.32 -38.02 -11.73
N ILE A 14 -22.09 -37.09 -11.18
CA ILE A 14 -21.54 -35.88 -10.53
C ILE A 14 -20.64 -36.24 -9.35
N PHE A 15 -21.03 -37.22 -8.52
CA PHE A 15 -20.21 -37.67 -7.40
C PHE A 15 -18.93 -38.37 -7.84
N ALA A 16 -19.00 -39.22 -8.87
CA ALA A 16 -17.82 -39.88 -9.41
C ALA A 16 -16.83 -38.87 -9.99
N GLU A 17 -17.30 -37.91 -10.78
CA GLU A 17 -16.44 -36.87 -11.37
C GLU A 17 -15.78 -36.00 -10.28
N ALA A 18 -16.54 -35.62 -9.24
CA ALA A 18 -16.01 -34.87 -8.11
C ALA A 18 -14.96 -35.67 -7.33
N LEU A 19 -15.18 -36.97 -7.12
CA LEU A 19 -14.24 -37.84 -6.43
C LEU A 19 -12.93 -37.98 -7.21
N GLU A 20 -12.99 -38.16 -8.53
CA GLU A 20 -11.81 -38.23 -9.38
C GLU A 20 -10.98 -36.95 -9.33
N ARG A 21 -11.62 -35.77 -9.38
CA ARG A 21 -10.93 -34.48 -9.24
C ARG A 21 -10.22 -34.35 -7.90
N LEU A 22 -10.88 -34.76 -6.81
CA LEU A 22 -10.29 -34.71 -5.46
C LEU A 22 -9.08 -35.61 -5.33
N ILE A 23 -9.13 -36.82 -5.86
CA ILE A 23 -8.01 -37.77 -5.83
C ILE A 23 -6.84 -37.28 -6.69
N LYS A 24 -7.11 -36.63 -7.82
CA LYS A 24 -6.08 -36.01 -8.68
C LYS A 24 -5.48 -34.72 -8.11
N GLY A 25 -6.08 -34.14 -7.07
CA GLY A 25 -5.66 -32.86 -6.52
C GLY A 25 -6.10 -31.64 -7.35
N GLU A 26 -7.13 -31.79 -8.18
CA GLU A 26 -7.69 -30.74 -9.05
C GLU A 26 -9.06 -30.27 -8.54
N GLY A 27 -9.22 -30.17 -7.22
CA GLY A 27 -10.45 -29.72 -6.58
C GLY A 27 -10.79 -28.27 -6.94
N LYS A 28 -12.04 -27.99 -7.31
CA LYS A 28 -12.52 -26.63 -7.63
C LYS A 28 -12.90 -25.82 -6.38
N HIS A 29 -13.49 -26.48 -5.39
CA HIS A 29 -14.04 -25.83 -4.17
C HIS A 29 -13.34 -26.28 -2.88
N VAL A 30 -12.54 -27.35 -2.95
CA VAL A 30 -11.79 -27.92 -1.84
C VAL A 30 -10.30 -27.66 -2.05
N VAL A 31 -9.65 -27.16 -1.00
CA VAL A 31 -8.21 -26.87 -1.02
C VAL A 31 -7.41 -28.16 -1.21
N THR A 32 -6.47 -28.12 -2.15
CA THR A 32 -5.60 -29.23 -2.51
C THR A 32 -4.66 -29.59 -1.35
N GLY A 33 -4.37 -30.88 -1.17
CA GLY A 33 -3.50 -31.37 -0.08
C GLY A 33 -4.16 -31.52 1.29
N THR A 34 -5.48 -31.30 1.42
CA THR A 34 -6.22 -31.63 2.64
C THR A 34 -6.68 -33.09 2.65
N LYS A 35 -6.90 -33.66 3.85
CA LYS A 35 -7.45 -35.01 3.99
C LYS A 35 -8.87 -35.06 3.48
N LEU A 36 -9.15 -35.98 2.55
CA LEU A 36 -10.46 -36.17 1.93
C LEU A 36 -11.49 -36.71 2.91
N SER A 37 -12.70 -36.17 2.85
CA SER A 37 -13.87 -36.63 3.60
C SER A 37 -15.15 -36.52 2.77
N MET A 38 -16.20 -37.23 3.20
CA MET A 38 -17.51 -37.18 2.54
C MET A 38 -18.11 -35.76 2.49
N ALA A 39 -17.84 -34.94 3.51
CA ALA A 39 -18.29 -33.54 3.53
C ALA A 39 -17.60 -32.70 2.44
N GLN A 40 -16.30 -32.95 2.21
CA GLN A 40 -15.57 -32.28 1.14
C GLN A 40 -16.00 -32.77 -0.24
N LEU A 41 -16.30 -34.06 -0.40
CA LEU A 41 -16.87 -34.58 -1.64
C LEU A 41 -18.23 -33.96 -1.95
N ALA A 42 -19.10 -33.81 -0.96
CA ALA A 42 -20.39 -33.12 -1.12
C ALA A 42 -20.19 -31.65 -1.54
N LYS A 43 -19.23 -30.95 -0.92
CA LYS A 43 -18.86 -29.58 -1.27
C LYS A 43 -18.33 -29.48 -2.70
N GLU A 44 -17.45 -30.39 -3.11
CA GLU A 44 -16.86 -30.40 -4.45
C GLU A 44 -17.87 -30.76 -5.54
N SER A 45 -18.83 -31.63 -5.24
CA SER A 45 -19.92 -31.99 -6.15
C SER A 45 -21.05 -30.96 -6.20
N GLY A 46 -21.01 -29.92 -5.34
CA GLY A 46 -22.01 -28.86 -5.33
C GLY A 46 -23.40 -29.31 -4.87
N VAL A 47 -23.49 -30.46 -4.19
CA VAL A 47 -24.76 -30.96 -3.63
C VAL A 47 -24.87 -30.65 -2.14
N GLY A 48 -26.10 -30.68 -1.62
CA GLY A 48 -26.32 -30.61 -0.18
C GLY A 48 -25.62 -31.76 0.55
N SER A 49 -25.03 -31.47 1.72
CA SER A 49 -24.28 -32.45 2.52
C SER A 49 -25.07 -33.72 2.86
N GLY A 50 -26.40 -33.62 2.95
CA GLY A 50 -27.30 -34.74 3.22
C GLY A 50 -27.56 -35.67 2.02
N THR A 51 -27.40 -35.18 0.78
CA THR A 51 -27.78 -35.93 -0.42
C THR A 51 -26.98 -37.21 -0.60
N ILE A 52 -25.69 -37.19 -0.23
CA ILE A 52 -24.79 -38.34 -0.38
C ILE A 52 -25.10 -39.49 0.59
N TYR A 53 -25.92 -39.25 1.61
CA TYR A 53 -26.31 -40.25 2.61
C TYR A 53 -27.58 -41.01 2.24
N TYR A 54 -28.27 -40.62 1.16
CA TYR A 54 -29.47 -41.32 0.72
C TYR A 54 -29.19 -42.77 0.31
N LYS A 55 -30.19 -43.63 0.56
CA LYS A 55 -30.12 -45.08 0.33
C LYS A 55 -29.63 -45.48 -1.07
N PRO A 56 -30.01 -44.80 -2.18
CA PRO A 56 -29.53 -45.14 -3.52
C PRO A 56 -28.01 -45.03 -3.73
N TYR A 57 -27.30 -44.27 -2.89
CA TYR A 57 -25.86 -44.00 -3.04
C TYR A 57 -24.99 -44.81 -2.08
N TYR A 58 -25.57 -45.80 -1.40
CA TYR A 58 -24.86 -46.60 -0.40
C TYR A 58 -23.58 -47.23 -0.96
N GLU A 59 -23.68 -47.93 -2.09
CA GLU A 59 -22.53 -48.61 -2.72
C GLU A 59 -21.46 -47.64 -3.20
N PHE A 60 -21.87 -46.47 -3.71
CA PHE A 60 -20.94 -45.40 -4.06
C PHE A 60 -20.21 -44.88 -2.82
N ARG A 61 -20.93 -44.67 -1.71
CA ARG A 61 -20.35 -44.16 -0.47
C ARG A 61 -19.29 -45.10 0.11
N VAL A 62 -19.54 -46.41 0.10
CA VAL A 62 -18.56 -47.40 0.57
C VAL A 62 -17.27 -47.31 -0.25
N ARG A 63 -17.38 -47.33 -1.59
CA ARG A 63 -16.22 -47.18 -2.50
C ARG A 63 -15.50 -45.85 -2.34
N ALA A 64 -16.25 -44.76 -2.19
CA ALA A 64 -15.67 -43.43 -2.00
C ALA A 64 -14.88 -43.34 -0.69
N ILE A 65 -15.38 -43.95 0.40
CA ILE A 65 -14.67 -44.00 1.68
C ILE A 65 -13.35 -44.77 1.55
N GLU A 66 -13.35 -45.91 0.86
CA GLU A 66 -12.15 -46.71 0.62
C GLU A 66 -11.10 -45.90 -0.17
N LEU A 67 -11.50 -45.31 -1.30
CA LEU A 67 -10.60 -44.51 -2.14
C LEU A 67 -10.08 -43.25 -1.41
N MET A 68 -10.92 -42.60 -0.61
CA MET A 68 -10.47 -41.47 0.22
C MET A 68 -9.52 -41.92 1.32
N ALA A 69 -9.75 -43.09 1.93
CA ALA A 69 -8.86 -43.65 2.94
C ALA A 69 -7.48 -43.98 2.34
N GLU A 70 -7.43 -44.57 1.14
CA GLU A 70 -6.20 -44.81 0.39
C GLU A 70 -5.44 -43.51 0.09
N TYR A 71 -6.14 -42.49 -0.41
CA TYR A 71 -5.55 -41.16 -0.64
C TYR A 71 -5.00 -40.55 0.66
N ASN A 72 -5.77 -40.62 1.75
CA ASN A 72 -5.38 -40.07 3.05
C ASN A 72 -4.24 -40.84 3.72
N SER A 73 -4.07 -42.13 3.40
CA SER A 73 -3.02 -42.99 3.95
C SER A 73 -1.62 -42.71 3.38
N GLY A 74 -1.51 -41.86 2.35
CA GLY A 74 -0.22 -41.47 1.80
C GLY A 74 0.23 -42.26 0.57
N LEU A 75 -0.47 -43.34 0.20
CA LEU A 75 -0.07 -44.25 -0.90
C LEU A 75 -0.07 -43.59 -2.30
N ASN A 76 -0.70 -42.43 -2.46
CA ASN A 76 -0.82 -41.73 -3.74
C ASN A 76 -0.37 -40.27 -3.70
N VAL A 77 0.39 -39.85 -2.69
CA VAL A 77 0.69 -38.43 -2.52
C VAL A 77 1.94 -38.04 -3.30
N LYS A 78 1.75 -37.74 -4.58
CA LYS A 78 2.58 -36.75 -5.25
C LYS A 78 2.30 -35.40 -4.59
N HIS A 79 2.99 -35.11 -3.48
CA HIS A 79 2.95 -33.81 -2.79
C HIS A 79 3.50 -32.71 -3.72
N GLY A 80 2.68 -32.24 -4.66
CA GLY A 80 3.01 -31.14 -5.57
C GLY A 80 2.76 -29.75 -4.99
N GLY A 81 2.78 -29.55 -3.66
CA GLY A 81 2.25 -28.31 -3.06
C GLY A 81 2.99 -27.71 -1.86
N VAL A 82 4.08 -28.32 -1.37
CA VAL A 82 4.78 -27.77 -0.18
C VAL A 82 5.85 -26.73 -0.56
N VAL A 83 6.43 -26.83 -1.77
CA VAL A 83 7.49 -25.91 -2.21
C VAL A 83 6.93 -24.54 -2.64
N SER A 84 5.75 -24.49 -3.28
CA SER A 84 5.13 -23.22 -3.73
C SER A 84 4.77 -22.31 -2.55
N ASN A 85 4.15 -22.86 -1.50
CA ASN A 85 3.70 -22.08 -0.35
C ASN A 85 4.84 -21.42 0.44
N LYS A 86 6.03 -22.04 0.50
CA LYS A 86 7.16 -21.45 1.21
C LYS A 86 7.77 -20.27 0.45
N VAL A 87 7.82 -20.38 -0.88
CA VAL A 87 8.31 -19.30 -1.76
C VAL A 87 7.33 -18.12 -1.74
N GLU A 88 6.03 -18.38 -1.89
CA GLU A 88 4.99 -17.34 -1.80
C GLU A 88 4.95 -16.66 -0.42
N LEU A 89 5.14 -17.43 0.66
CA LEU A 89 5.20 -16.85 2.00
C LEU A 89 6.45 -15.97 2.20
N GLN A 90 7.57 -16.34 1.57
CA GLN A 90 8.79 -15.56 1.64
C GLN A 90 8.65 -14.26 0.84
N THR A 91 8.08 -14.29 -0.36
CA THR A 91 7.82 -13.07 -1.15
C THR A 91 6.87 -12.13 -0.41
N LEU A 92 5.82 -12.64 0.22
CA LEU A 92 4.91 -11.82 1.04
C LEU A 92 5.59 -11.17 2.24
N ARG A 93 6.56 -11.86 2.87
CA ARG A 93 7.36 -11.28 3.95
C ARG A 93 8.31 -10.20 3.44
N ASP A 94 8.98 -10.45 2.34
CA ASP A 94 9.90 -9.51 1.72
C ASP A 94 9.16 -8.24 1.28
N ASP A 95 7.95 -8.38 0.73
CA ASP A 95 7.12 -7.25 0.31
C ASP A 95 6.58 -6.45 1.50
N ARG A 96 6.16 -7.12 2.58
CA ARG A 96 5.81 -6.46 3.85
C ARG A 96 6.99 -5.67 4.42
N ASP A 97 8.19 -6.23 4.40
CA ASP A 97 9.38 -5.60 4.97
C ASP A 97 9.84 -4.40 4.11
N LYS A 98 9.72 -4.49 2.78
CA LYS A 98 9.92 -3.35 1.86
C LYS A 98 8.92 -2.24 2.13
N GLU A 99 7.64 -2.57 2.27
CA GLU A 99 6.59 -1.58 2.54
C GLU A 99 6.85 -0.86 3.88
N LYS A 100 7.24 -1.61 4.91
CA LYS A 100 7.60 -1.04 6.21
C LYS A 100 8.77 -0.07 6.07
N ARG A 101 9.85 -0.46 5.38
CA ARG A 101 11.02 0.38 5.16
C ARG A 101 10.66 1.68 4.43
N LEU A 102 9.85 1.59 3.37
CA LEU A 102 9.40 2.76 2.60
C LEU A 102 8.56 3.72 3.46
N LYS A 103 7.70 3.20 4.32
CA LYS A 103 6.90 4.02 5.24
C LYS A 103 7.74 4.73 6.29
N GLU A 104 8.76 4.06 6.82
CA GLU A 104 9.69 4.67 7.78
C GLU A 104 10.48 5.80 7.12
N GLU A 105 11.06 5.55 5.94
CA GLU A 105 11.80 6.56 5.18
C GLU A 105 10.92 7.76 4.78
N TYR A 106 9.68 7.52 4.35
CA TYR A 106 8.74 8.59 4.03
C TYR A 106 8.36 9.41 5.27
N ARG A 107 8.16 8.76 6.42
CA ARG A 107 7.84 9.46 7.67
C ARG A 107 9.00 10.34 8.11
N ASP A 108 10.22 9.84 8.00
CA ASP A 108 11.42 10.56 8.44
C ASP A 108 11.68 11.76 7.53
N THR A 109 11.59 11.60 6.20
CA THR A 109 11.69 12.71 5.24
C THR A 109 10.60 13.76 5.44
N CYS A 110 9.34 13.37 5.69
CA CYS A 110 8.29 14.33 6.06
C CYS A 110 8.59 15.08 7.36
N GLY A 111 9.16 14.38 8.36
CA GLY A 111 9.61 14.99 9.60
C GLY A 111 10.67 16.06 9.35
N GLU A 112 11.71 15.73 8.58
CA GLU A 112 12.77 16.64 8.18
C GLU A 112 12.23 17.86 7.43
N LEU A 113 11.40 17.66 6.40
CA LEU A 113 10.79 18.78 5.66
C LEU A 113 9.97 19.68 6.58
N ARG A 114 9.16 19.11 7.48
CA ARG A 114 8.38 19.89 8.44
C ARG A 114 9.30 20.73 9.36
N THR A 115 10.42 20.19 9.81
CA THR A 115 11.38 20.94 10.62
C THR A 115 12.06 22.05 9.82
N GLN A 116 12.41 21.82 8.55
CA GLN A 116 12.97 22.82 7.66
C GLN A 116 11.99 23.96 7.42
N VAL A 117 10.72 23.66 7.11
CA VAL A 117 9.68 24.67 6.90
C VAL A 117 9.49 25.52 8.17
N LYS A 118 9.43 24.90 9.35
CA LYS A 118 9.34 25.64 10.62
C LYS A 118 10.52 26.59 10.81
N ARG A 119 11.73 26.13 10.51
CA ARG A 119 12.94 26.97 10.60
C ARG A 119 12.87 28.15 9.63
N LEU A 120 12.55 27.91 8.36
CA LEU A 120 12.41 28.96 7.36
C LEU A 120 11.32 29.97 7.72
N CYS A 121 10.19 29.52 8.27
CA CYS A 121 9.15 30.43 8.75
C CYS A 121 9.64 31.31 9.92
N ALA A 122 10.41 30.75 10.85
CA ALA A 122 10.99 31.52 11.96
C ALA A 122 12.04 32.53 11.47
N GLU A 123 12.95 32.11 10.59
CA GLU A 123 13.95 32.99 9.97
C GLU A 123 13.29 34.12 9.18
N ARG A 124 12.27 33.80 8.38
CA ARG A 124 11.47 34.79 7.65
C ARG A 124 10.83 35.80 8.60
N GLY A 125 10.20 35.34 9.68
CA GLY A 125 9.59 36.24 10.67
C GLY A 125 10.61 37.18 11.32
N ALA A 126 11.80 36.68 11.65
CA ALA A 126 12.88 37.51 12.21
C ALA A 126 13.37 38.56 11.20
N VAL A 127 13.55 38.18 9.93
CA VAL A 127 13.95 39.11 8.86
C VAL A 127 12.88 40.16 8.59
N GLU A 128 11.60 39.76 8.56
CA GLU A 128 10.47 40.68 8.37
C GLU A 128 10.39 41.72 9.50
N HIS A 129 10.59 41.30 10.75
CA HIS A 129 10.66 42.21 11.89
C HIS A 129 11.82 43.20 11.76
N ALA A 130 13.03 42.70 11.43
CA ALA A 130 14.19 43.56 11.27
C ALA A 130 14.04 44.56 10.11
N LEU A 131 13.41 44.14 9.01
CA LEU A 131 13.05 45.03 7.90
C LEU A 131 12.07 46.10 8.35
N TYR A 132 11.04 45.73 9.10
CA TYR A 132 10.06 46.67 9.63
C TYR A 132 10.72 47.72 10.53
N GLU A 133 11.55 47.30 11.49
CA GLU A 133 12.31 48.21 12.35
C GLU A 133 13.23 49.14 11.54
N ALA A 134 13.93 48.62 10.53
CA ALA A 134 14.77 49.43 9.65
C ALA A 134 13.95 50.46 8.86
N THR A 135 12.78 50.08 8.33
CA THR A 135 11.91 51.01 7.60
C THR A 135 11.36 52.12 8.47
N ILE A 136 10.94 51.81 9.71
CA ILE A 136 10.53 52.84 10.69
C ILE A 136 11.71 53.77 10.96
N ARG A 137 12.89 53.22 11.22
CA ARG A 137 14.06 54.03 11.57
C ARG A 137 14.47 54.95 10.42
N ILE A 138 14.39 54.47 9.17
CA ILE A 138 14.62 55.29 7.98
C ILE A 138 13.60 56.42 7.92
N ALA A 139 12.30 56.14 8.09
CA ALA A 139 11.26 57.16 8.07
C ALA A 139 11.41 58.22 9.18
N GLU A 140 11.81 57.81 10.39
CA GLU A 140 12.15 58.73 11.49
C GLU A 140 13.31 59.66 11.12
N LEU A 141 14.35 59.10 10.50
CA LEU A 141 15.52 59.85 10.07
C LEU A 141 15.16 60.83 8.93
N GLU A 142 14.36 60.40 7.95
CA GLU A 142 13.86 61.24 6.86
C GLU A 142 13.06 62.43 7.42
N GLN A 143 12.13 62.19 8.35
CA GLN A 143 11.38 63.28 9.01
C GLN A 143 12.29 64.22 9.80
N SER A 144 13.30 63.68 10.49
CA SER A 144 14.26 64.51 11.24
C SER A 144 15.09 65.38 10.30
N PHE A 145 15.47 64.84 9.14
CA PHE A 145 16.22 65.54 8.11
C PHE A 145 15.40 66.69 7.53
N GLU A 146 14.15 66.42 7.13
CA GLU A 146 13.22 67.44 6.62
C GLU A 146 13.03 68.60 7.57
N LYS A 147 12.87 68.33 8.87
CA LYS A 147 12.71 69.37 9.89
C LYS A 147 13.93 70.31 9.96
N ILE A 148 15.12 69.79 9.67
CA ILE A 148 16.38 70.56 9.76
C ILE A 148 16.65 71.30 8.45
N THR A 149 16.44 70.67 7.29
CA THR A 149 16.83 71.20 5.97
C THR A 149 15.68 71.89 5.24
N GLY A 150 14.42 71.67 5.64
CA GLY A 150 13.23 72.22 5.01
C GLY A 150 12.88 71.59 3.66
N LYS A 151 13.57 70.53 3.24
CA LYS A 151 13.35 69.80 1.97
C LYS A 151 13.37 68.30 2.21
N HIS A 152 12.62 67.55 1.40
CA HIS A 152 12.64 66.09 1.40
C HIS A 152 14.01 65.57 0.94
N LEU A 153 14.44 64.40 1.44
CA LEU A 153 15.76 63.82 1.16
C LEU A 153 16.03 63.66 -0.35
N ASP A 154 15.03 63.19 -1.11
CA ASP A 154 15.08 63.02 -2.57
C ASP A 154 15.25 64.34 -3.35
N GLU A 155 14.74 65.44 -2.82
CA GLU A 155 14.85 66.77 -3.42
C GLU A 155 16.24 67.40 -3.17
N TYR A 156 16.97 66.89 -2.18
CA TYR A 156 18.31 67.35 -1.86
C TYR A 156 19.36 66.85 -2.87
N PHE A 157 19.22 65.62 -3.34
CA PHE A 157 20.14 65.01 -4.31
C PHE A 157 19.91 65.48 -5.76
N SER A 158 18.71 65.97 -6.09
CA SER A 158 18.38 66.44 -7.44
C SER A 158 18.91 67.85 -7.75
N GLY A 159 19.38 68.60 -6.74
CA GLY A 159 19.97 69.94 -6.90
C GLY A 159 21.49 69.97 -7.12
N ASN A 160 22.21 68.90 -6.74
CA ASN A 160 23.65 68.78 -6.92
C ASN A 160 23.92 67.76 -8.03
N ASN A 161 24.33 68.25 -9.20
CA ASN A 161 24.70 67.48 -10.40
C ASN A 161 25.94 66.56 -10.23
N GLU A 162 26.26 66.11 -9.03
CA GLU A 162 27.25 65.06 -8.83
C GLU A 162 26.48 63.73 -8.79
N GLN A 163 26.66 62.92 -9.83
CA GLN A 163 26.18 61.54 -9.89
C GLN A 163 26.70 60.77 -8.68
N VAL A 164 25.94 60.74 -7.59
CA VAL A 164 26.19 59.82 -6.49
C VAL A 164 25.74 58.44 -6.97
N VAL A 165 26.66 57.71 -7.58
CA VAL A 165 26.48 56.30 -7.91
C VAL A 165 26.35 55.54 -6.59
N LEU A 166 25.11 55.27 -6.18
CA LEU A 166 24.82 54.35 -5.09
C LEU A 166 25.26 52.95 -5.52
N LEU A 167 26.50 52.60 -5.20
CA LEU A 167 27.00 51.24 -5.38
C LEU A 167 26.15 50.29 -4.51
N PRO A 168 25.82 49.08 -5.01
CA PRO A 168 25.20 48.02 -4.23
C PRO A 168 25.92 47.85 -2.88
N ARG A 169 25.17 47.64 -1.78
CA ARG A 169 25.71 47.56 -0.40
C ARG A 169 26.95 46.65 -0.25
N ASN A 170 27.03 45.61 -1.07
CA ASN A 170 28.14 44.65 -1.14
C ASN A 170 29.45 45.20 -1.73
N LEU A 171 29.47 46.42 -2.27
CA LEU A 171 30.65 47.09 -2.83
C LEU A 171 31.07 48.34 -2.04
N GLN A 172 30.34 48.69 -0.97
CA GLN A 172 30.71 49.76 -0.03
C GLN A 172 31.63 49.18 1.05
N LEU A 173 32.82 48.71 0.67
CA LEU A 173 33.84 48.28 1.63
C LEU A 173 34.53 49.51 2.22
N ILE A 174 34.46 49.61 3.55
CA ILE A 174 35.10 50.65 4.37
C ILE A 174 36.61 50.39 4.42
N LYS A 175 37.38 51.09 3.57
CA LYS A 175 38.48 52.00 3.92
C LYS A 175 39.18 52.51 2.66
#